data_AF-A0A970KAN9-F1
#
_entry.id   AF-A0A970KAN9-F1
#
_cell.length_a   1.000
_cell.length_b   1.000
_cell.length_c   1.000
_cell.angle_alpha   90.00
_cell.angle_beta   90.00
_cell.angle_gamma   90.00
#
_symmetry.space_group_name_H-M   'P 1'
#
loop_
_entity.id
_entity.type
_entity.pdbx_description
1 polymer ?
#
loop_
_entity_poly.entity_id
_entity_poly.type
_entity_poly.pdbx_seq_one_letter_code
_entity_poly.pdbx_strand_id
1 'polypeptide(L)'
;MEWDRLKAWLNSDSTKRVTIFGYGAPKSDYEAVKLLNNAWGGRDKRNMEQFEIIDIREEETVRESWDNFIHSHHYDYSTDYFKSSLAYNPRRTSESYFQHYLPMTPSEAFSESNPVPSDFKTLEELWEWHKPLIEVEKEWKEKNKEL
;
A
#
# COMPACT_ATOMS: atom_id res chain seq x y z
N MET A 1 20.10 -7.07 -4.06
CA MET A 1 19.01 -7.95 -4.53
C MET A 1 17.62 -7.45 -4.10
N GLU A 2 17.29 -7.33 -2.80
CA GLU A 2 15.97 -6.80 -2.39
C GLU A 2 15.81 -5.29 -2.63
N TRP A 3 16.84 -4.49 -2.34
CA TRP A 3 16.85 -3.06 -2.67
C TRP A 3 16.69 -2.79 -4.17
N ASP A 4 17.21 -3.68 -5.02
CA ASP A 4 17.10 -3.56 -6.47
C ASP A 4 15.67 -3.84 -6.95
N ARG A 5 14.99 -4.82 -6.33
CA ARG A 5 13.56 -5.06 -6.59
C ARG A 5 12.71 -3.88 -6.15
N LEU A 6 12.95 -3.34 -4.96
CA LEU A 6 12.23 -2.17 -4.47
C LEU A 6 12.37 -0.99 -5.43
N LYS A 7 13.61 -0.70 -5.87
CA LYS A 7 13.85 0.33 -6.89
C LYS A 7 13.10 0.04 -8.19
N ALA A 8 13.10 -1.20 -8.66
CA ALA A 8 12.41 -1.57 -9.90
C ALA A 8 10.89 -1.35 -9.79
N TRP A 9 10.29 -1.73 -8.66
CA TRP A 9 8.86 -1.50 -8.42
C TRP A 9 8.54 -0.01 -8.30
N LEU A 10 9.27 0.75 -7.49
CA LEU A 10 9.02 2.18 -7.31
C LEU A 10 9.20 2.98 -8.61
N ASN A 11 10.15 2.60 -9.46
CA ASN A 11 10.35 3.24 -10.77
C ASN A 11 9.27 2.84 -11.80
N SER A 12 8.49 1.79 -11.54
CA SER A 12 7.48 1.34 -12.50
C SER A 12 6.32 2.33 -12.57
N ASP A 13 5.91 2.69 -13.79
CA ASP A 13 4.70 3.48 -14.02
C ASP A 13 3.42 2.75 -13.58
N SER A 14 3.47 1.43 -13.42
CA SER A 14 2.36 0.63 -12.90
C SER A 14 2.18 0.75 -11.39
N THR A 15 3.15 1.31 -10.66
CA THR A 15 3.05 1.48 -9.22
C THR A 15 2.23 2.73 -8.92
N LYS A 16 0.98 2.54 -8.47
CA LYS A 16 0.08 3.63 -8.10
C LYS A 16 -0.09 3.83 -6.60
N ARG A 17 0.42 2.90 -5.81
CA ARG A 17 0.26 2.91 -4.36
C ARG A 17 1.48 2.35 -3.68
N VAL A 18 1.92 3.02 -2.61
CA VAL A 18 3.03 2.57 -1.77
C VAL A 18 2.63 2.70 -0.30
N THR A 19 2.80 1.63 0.47
CA THR A 19 2.60 1.64 1.91
C THR A 19 3.95 1.48 2.63
N ILE A 20 4.23 2.36 3.58
CA ILE A 20 5.35 2.25 4.50
C ILE A 20 4.83 1.89 5.89
N PHE A 21 5.30 0.77 6.44
CA PHE A 21 4.91 0.30 7.77
C PHE A 21 6.08 0.44 8.74
N GLY A 22 5.93 1.29 9.76
CA GLY A 22 6.86 1.41 10.89
C GLY A 22 8.24 1.98 10.57
N TYR A 23 8.49 2.41 9.33
CA TYR A 23 9.73 3.06 8.94
C TYR A 23 9.52 4.56 8.79
N GLY A 24 10.32 5.32 9.54
CA GLY A 24 10.12 6.75 9.72
C GLY A 24 10.87 7.69 8.83
N ALA A 25 11.64 7.19 7.85
CA ALA A 25 12.60 7.97 7.09
C ALA A 25 13.47 8.90 7.99
N PRO A 26 14.08 8.39 9.09
CA PRO A 26 14.84 9.25 9.98
C PRO A 26 16.01 9.91 9.24
N LYS A 27 16.30 11.18 9.54
CA LYS A 27 17.38 11.95 8.88
C LYS A 27 18.76 11.27 8.93
N SER A 28 19.00 10.42 9.94
CA SER A 28 20.22 9.63 10.08
C SER A 28 20.38 8.53 9.03
N ASP A 29 19.28 8.07 8.43
CA ASP A 29 19.26 7.00 7.41
C ASP A 29 19.20 7.59 5.99
N TYR A 30 20.18 8.46 5.71
CA TYR A 30 20.25 9.22 4.47
C TYR A 30 20.25 8.33 3.21
N GLU A 31 20.96 7.20 3.24
CA GLU A 31 21.11 6.34 2.07
C GLU A 31 19.81 5.64 1.68
N ALA A 32 19.02 5.15 2.65
CA ALA A 32 17.73 4.53 2.37
C ALA A 32 16.73 5.56 1.83
N VAL A 33 16.65 6.73 2.46
CA VAL A 33 15.76 7.82 2.02
C VAL A 33 16.14 8.31 0.62
N LYS A 34 17.43 8.47 0.35
CA LYS A 34 17.93 8.87 -0.99
C LYS A 34 17.60 7.83 -2.04
N LEU A 35 17.79 6.55 -1.73
CA LEU A 35 17.47 5.45 -2.64
C LEU A 35 15.99 5.42 -3.00
N LEU A 36 15.12 5.55 -2.01
CA LEU A 36 13.67 5.59 -2.19
C LEU A 36 13.26 6.82 -3.03
N ASN A 37 13.81 8.00 -2.73
CA ASN A 37 13.50 9.23 -3.47
C ASN A 37 13.90 9.13 -4.95
N ASN A 38 15.10 8.61 -5.21
CA ASN A 38 15.58 8.43 -6.58
C ASN A 38 14.71 7.46 -7.38
N ALA A 39 14.23 6.39 -6.75
CA ALA A 39 13.37 5.42 -7.40
C ALA A 39 11.92 5.92 -7.57
N TRP A 40 11.44 6.75 -6.65
CA TRP A 40 10.11 7.33 -6.75
C TRP A 40 10.04 8.44 -7.80
N GLY A 41 11.12 9.18 -8.03
CA GLY A 41 11.16 10.23 -9.06
C GLY A 41 10.55 11.57 -8.63
N GLY A 42 10.20 11.70 -7.35
CA GLY A 42 9.73 12.94 -6.70
C GLY A 42 8.23 13.20 -6.85
N ARG A 43 7.67 14.00 -5.94
CA ARG A 43 6.22 14.22 -5.81
C ARG A 43 5.52 14.71 -7.08
N ASP A 44 6.13 15.60 -7.87
CA ASP A 44 5.48 16.27 -9.01
C ASP A 44 5.15 15.31 -10.17
N LYS A 45 5.83 14.16 -10.24
CA LYS A 45 5.56 13.13 -11.25
C LYS A 45 4.46 12.15 -10.83
N ARG A 46 3.98 12.23 -9.59
CA ARG A 46 3.18 11.20 -8.92
C ARG A 46 1.81 11.73 -8.46
N ASN A 47 1.26 12.69 -9.19
CA ASN A 47 -0.03 13.31 -8.90
C ASN A 47 -1.21 12.33 -8.94
N MET A 48 -1.06 11.13 -9.51
CA MET A 48 -2.09 10.08 -9.54
C MET A 48 -1.71 8.89 -8.65
N GLU A 49 -0.86 9.09 -7.65
CA GLU A 49 -0.37 8.00 -6.80
C GLU A 49 -0.69 8.29 -5.35
N GLN A 50 -1.00 7.23 -4.60
CA GLN A 50 -1.38 7.32 -3.19
C GLN A 50 -0.23 6.76 -2.33
N PHE A 51 0.23 7.58 -1.39
CA PHE A 51 1.20 7.15 -0.39
C PHE A 51 0.50 6.80 0.92
N GLU A 52 0.86 5.72 1.58
CA GLU A 52 0.26 5.36 2.87
C GLU A 52 1.37 5.12 3.89
N ILE A 53 1.20 5.70 5.08
CA ILE A 53 2.14 5.55 6.18
C ILE A 53 1.40 4.97 7.38
N ILE A 54 1.92 3.88 7.92
CA ILE A 54 1.42 3.24 9.14
C ILE A 54 2.52 3.37 10.18
N ASP A 55 2.38 4.30 11.13
CA ASP A 55 3.39 4.58 12.15
C ASP A 55 2.73 5.04 13.45
N ILE A 56 3.24 4.55 14.59
CA ILE A 56 2.69 4.85 15.92
C ILE A 56 3.02 6.26 16.40
N ARG A 57 3.97 6.95 15.76
CA ARG A 57 4.37 8.30 16.11
C ARG A 57 3.33 9.32 15.66
N GLU A 58 3.55 10.58 16.03
CA GLU A 58 2.71 11.69 15.63
C GLU A 58 2.83 11.95 14.11
N GLU A 59 1.70 12.21 13.46
CA GLU A 59 1.57 12.29 12.01
C GLU A 59 2.50 13.34 11.39
N GLU A 60 2.46 14.57 11.90
CA GLU A 60 3.20 15.69 11.31
C GLU A 60 4.72 15.45 11.36
N THR A 61 5.19 14.90 12.49
CA THR A 61 6.60 14.51 12.68
C THR A 61 7.07 13.49 11.62
N VAL A 62 6.21 12.51 11.30
CA VAL A 62 6.53 11.49 10.31
C VAL A 62 6.37 12.06 8.90
N ARG A 63 5.30 12.81 8.64
CA ARG A 63 5.00 13.46 7.35
C ARG A 63 6.14 14.35 6.89
N GLU A 64 6.73 15.15 7.78
CA GLU A 64 7.92 15.97 7.48
C GLU A 64 9.10 15.15 6.96
N SER A 65 9.26 13.92 7.45
CA SER A 65 10.34 13.02 7.01
C SER A 65 10.07 12.43 5.60
N TRP A 66 8.82 12.47 5.16
CA TRP A 66 8.35 11.93 3.86
C TRP A 66 7.95 13.02 2.84
N ASP A 67 8.23 14.30 3.10
CA ASP A 67 7.75 15.44 2.29
C ASP A 67 8.14 15.36 0.79
N ASN A 68 9.27 14.73 0.47
CA ASN A 68 9.73 14.54 -0.92
C ASN A 68 8.92 13.47 -1.69
N PHE A 69 8.21 12.60 -0.98
CA PHE A 69 7.40 11.50 -1.55
C PHE A 69 5.94 11.90 -1.73
N ILE A 70 5.41 12.64 -0.77
CA ILE A 70 3.99 12.99 -0.71
C ILE A 70 3.70 14.13 -1.68
N HIS A 71 2.82 13.88 -2.65
CA HIS A 71 2.31 14.92 -3.54
C HIS A 71 1.12 15.63 -2.90
N SER A 72 1.38 16.81 -2.30
CA SER A 72 0.37 17.65 -1.64
C SER A 72 -0.38 16.88 -0.53
N HIS A 73 -1.59 16.41 -0.81
CA HIS A 73 -2.48 15.73 0.13
C HIS A 73 -2.73 14.26 -0.25
N HIS A 74 -1.95 13.71 -1.20
CA HIS A 74 -2.14 12.35 -1.70
C HIS A 74 -1.45 11.34 -0.80
N TYR A 75 -1.82 11.37 0.48
CA TYR A 75 -1.37 10.39 1.44
C TYR A 75 -2.46 10.00 2.44
N ASP A 76 -2.33 8.79 2.96
CA ASP A 76 -3.07 8.30 4.12
C ASP A 76 -2.09 8.09 5.29
N TYR A 77 -2.54 8.39 6.51
CA TYR A 77 -1.78 8.14 7.72
C TYR A 77 -2.63 7.34 8.72
N SER A 78 -2.01 6.33 9.34
CA SER A 78 -2.64 5.56 10.40
C SER A 78 -1.63 5.19 11.48
N THR A 79 -2.08 5.17 12.73
CA THR A 79 -1.33 4.65 13.87
C THR A 79 -1.62 3.17 14.15
N ASP A 80 -2.49 2.56 13.35
CA ASP A 80 -3.00 1.20 13.54
C ASP A 80 -3.13 0.48 12.20
N TYR A 81 -2.60 -0.75 12.12
CA TYR A 81 -2.74 -1.61 10.95
C TYR A 81 -4.21 -1.80 10.55
N PHE A 82 -5.11 -2.03 11.52
CA PHE A 82 -6.52 -2.33 11.23
C PHE A 82 -7.30 -1.15 10.66
N LYS A 83 -6.73 0.06 10.71
CA LYS A 83 -7.28 1.27 10.09
C LYS A 83 -6.63 1.60 8.74
N SER A 84 -5.66 0.80 8.30
CA SER A 84 -5.01 0.98 7.00
C SER A 84 -5.80 0.37 5.86
N SER A 85 -5.53 0.82 4.63
CA SER A 85 -6.06 0.22 3.42
C SER A 85 -5.66 -1.25 3.26
N LEU A 86 -4.51 -1.68 3.81
CA LEU A 86 -4.08 -3.08 3.80
C LEU A 86 -5.07 -3.96 4.57
N ALA A 87 -5.53 -3.50 5.73
CA ALA A 87 -6.54 -4.19 6.51
C ALA A 87 -7.95 -3.99 5.96
N TYR A 88 -8.25 -2.84 5.36
CA TYR A 88 -9.58 -2.56 4.82
C TYR A 88 -9.85 -3.35 3.53
N ASN A 89 -8.83 -3.54 2.69
CA ASN A 89 -8.89 -4.21 1.39
C ASN A 89 -7.76 -5.24 1.22
N PRO A 90 -7.70 -6.28 2.08
CA PRO A 90 -6.61 -7.24 2.09
C PRO A 90 -6.50 -7.93 0.74
N ARG A 91 -5.28 -7.91 0.19
CA ARG A 91 -4.90 -8.43 -1.13
C ARG A 91 -5.57 -7.76 -2.34
N ARG A 92 -6.54 -6.85 -2.16
CA ARG A 92 -7.25 -6.12 -3.23
C ARG A 92 -7.05 -4.60 -3.18
N THR A 93 -6.05 -4.11 -2.44
CA THR A 93 -5.83 -2.66 -2.28
C THR A 93 -5.66 -1.87 -3.59
N SER A 94 -4.98 -2.45 -4.60
CA SER A 94 -4.86 -1.80 -5.90
C SER A 94 -6.17 -1.78 -6.68
N GLU A 95 -6.98 -2.84 -6.56
CA GLU A 95 -8.29 -2.90 -7.21
C GLU A 95 -9.22 -1.88 -6.58
N SER A 96 -9.29 -1.84 -5.25
CA SER A 96 -10.07 -0.83 -4.51
C SER A 96 -9.63 0.59 -4.87
N TYR A 97 -8.33 0.85 -5.02
CA TYR A 97 -7.83 2.14 -5.51
C TYR A 97 -8.44 2.48 -6.88
N PHE A 98 -8.29 1.61 -7.88
CA PHE A 98 -8.82 1.89 -9.22
C PHE A 98 -10.34 1.94 -9.28
N GLN A 99 -11.06 1.15 -8.47
CA GLN A 99 -12.52 1.18 -8.39
C GLN A 99 -13.04 2.53 -7.87
N HIS A 100 -12.32 3.18 -6.94
CA HIS A 100 -12.71 4.50 -6.45
C HIS A 100 -12.38 5.63 -7.44
N TYR A 101 -11.26 5.55 -8.15
CA TYR A 101 -10.80 6.63 -9.04
C TYR A 101 -11.28 6.49 -10.49
N LEU A 102 -11.40 5.27 -11.00
CA LEU A 102 -11.68 4.93 -12.39
C LEU A 102 -12.62 3.71 -12.52
N PRO A 103 -13.81 3.70 -11.89
CA PRO A 103 -14.74 2.60 -12.06
C PRO A 103 -15.25 2.52 -13.50
N MET A 104 -15.24 1.32 -14.08
CA MET A 104 -15.82 1.04 -15.40
C MET A 104 -17.28 0.63 -15.32
N THR A 105 -17.75 0.19 -14.14
CA THR A 105 -19.13 -0.22 -13.93
C THR A 105 -19.70 0.34 -12.62
N PRO A 106 -21.03 0.45 -12.49
CA PRO A 106 -21.65 0.78 -11.20
C PRO A 106 -21.28 -0.20 -10.09
N SER A 107 -21.14 -1.50 -10.39
CA SER A 107 -20.75 -2.49 -9.39
C SER A 107 -19.34 -2.26 -8.85
N GLU A 108 -18.43 -1.75 -9.67
CA GLU A 108 -17.08 -1.36 -9.23
C GLU A 108 -17.14 -0.06 -8.41
N ALA A 109 -17.92 0.93 -8.85
CA ALA A 109 -18.06 2.20 -8.11
C ALA A 109 -18.67 2.00 -6.70
N PHE A 110 -19.46 0.95 -6.51
CA PHE A 110 -20.12 0.60 -5.24
C PHE A 110 -19.62 -0.72 -4.66
N SER A 111 -18.41 -1.17 -5.01
CA SER A 111 -17.84 -2.40 -4.46
C SER A 111 -17.65 -2.27 -2.95
N GLU A 112 -18.02 -3.31 -2.20
CA GLU A 112 -17.82 -3.35 -0.76
C GLU A 112 -16.40 -3.80 -0.40
N SER A 113 -15.83 -3.17 0.62
CA SER A 113 -14.57 -3.62 1.23
C SER A 113 -14.75 -4.92 2.02
N ASN A 114 -13.66 -5.65 2.22
CA ASN A 114 -13.62 -6.84 3.07
C ASN A 114 -12.60 -6.63 4.22
N PRO A 115 -12.95 -5.84 5.25
CA PRO A 115 -12.01 -5.47 6.28
C PRO A 115 -11.59 -6.67 7.14
N VAL A 116 -10.30 -6.74 7.45
CA VAL A 116 -9.73 -7.67 8.42
C VAL A 116 -10.33 -7.36 9.81
N PRO A 117 -10.94 -8.34 10.50
CA PRO A 117 -11.40 -8.17 11.87
C PRO A 117 -10.25 -7.77 12.82
N SER A 118 -10.51 -6.81 13.70
CA SER A 118 -9.49 -6.31 14.65
C SER A 118 -9.51 -7.01 16.00
N ASP A 119 -10.38 -8.00 16.20
CA ASP A 119 -10.64 -8.65 17.49
C ASP A 119 -9.94 -10.01 17.64
N PHE A 120 -9.15 -10.43 16.65
CA PHE A 120 -8.31 -11.62 16.71
C PHE A 120 -7.39 -11.62 17.95
N LYS A 121 -7.20 -12.81 18.53
CA LYS A 121 -6.34 -13.04 19.71
C LYS A 121 -4.97 -13.58 19.33
N THR A 122 -4.85 -14.16 18.14
CA THR A 122 -3.60 -14.79 17.68
C THR A 122 -3.30 -14.43 16.23
N LEU A 123 -2.03 -14.51 15.86
CA LEU A 123 -1.61 -14.39 14.46
C LEU A 123 -2.11 -15.57 13.61
N GLU A 124 -2.38 -16.72 14.24
CA GLU A 124 -2.98 -17.87 13.54
C GLU A 124 -4.40 -17.54 13.09
N GLU A 125 -5.24 -16.96 13.96
CA GLU A 125 -6.59 -16.53 13.57
C GLU A 125 -6.56 -15.52 12.42
N LEU A 126 -5.63 -14.56 12.46
CA LEU A 126 -5.39 -13.63 11.37
C LEU A 126 -5.02 -14.36 10.08
N TRP A 127 -4.12 -15.34 10.15
CA TRP A 127 -3.67 -16.12 9.00
C TRP A 127 -4.79 -16.99 8.43
N GLU A 128 -5.54 -17.70 9.27
CA GLU A 128 -6.68 -18.52 8.87
C GLU A 128 -7.73 -17.68 8.13
N TRP A 129 -8.01 -16.46 8.60
CA TRP A 129 -8.93 -15.56 7.92
C TRP A 129 -8.46 -15.17 6.51
N HIS A 130 -7.14 -15.05 6.28
CA HIS A 130 -6.60 -14.74 4.96
C HIS A 130 -6.54 -15.96 4.02
N LYS A 131 -6.54 -17.19 4.53
CA LYS A 131 -6.35 -18.40 3.71
C LYS A 131 -7.33 -18.52 2.53
N PRO A 132 -8.65 -18.35 2.71
CA PRO A 132 -9.59 -18.46 1.60
C PRO A 132 -9.31 -17.46 0.47
N LEU A 133 -8.86 -16.24 0.81
CA LEU A 133 -8.51 -15.21 -0.17
C LEU A 133 -7.30 -15.65 -1.02
N ILE A 134 -6.29 -16.24 -0.37
CA ILE A 134 -5.07 -16.74 -1.03
C ILE A 134 -5.38 -17.95 -1.92
N GLU A 135 -6.25 -18.84 -1.46
CA GLU A 135 -6.66 -20.03 -2.20
C GLU A 135 -7.37 -19.66 -3.50
N VAL A 136 -8.33 -18.73 -3.45
CA VAL A 136 -9.02 -18.23 -4.65
C VAL A 136 -8.04 -17.59 -5.64
N GLU A 137 -7.06 -16.82 -5.17
CA GLU A 137 -6.01 -16.27 -6.05
C GLU A 137 -5.13 -17.35 -6.70
N LYS A 138 -4.80 -18.41 -5.97
CA LYS A 138 -4.03 -19.54 -6.50
C LYS A 138 -4.83 -20.29 -7.55
N GLU A 139 -6.09 -20.62 -7.27
CA GLU A 139 -6.98 -21.25 -8.23
C GLU A 139 -7.16 -20.40 -9.49
N TRP A 140 -7.32 -19.09 -9.34
CA TRP A 140 -7.41 -18.18 -10.47
C TRP A 140 -6.11 -18.18 -11.29
N LYS A 141 -4.95 -18.10 -10.63
CA LYS A 141 -3.65 -18.17 -11.34
C LYS A 141 -3.48 -19.48 -12.08
N GLU A 142 -3.89 -20.60 -11.49
CA GLU A 142 -3.82 -21.92 -12.14
C GLU A 142 -4.71 -22.02 -13.37
N LYS A 143 -5.94 -21.51 -13.28
CA LYS A 143 -6.89 -21.46 -14.41
C LYS A 143 -6.42 -20.54 -15.55
N ASN A 144 -5.61 -19.53 -15.24
CA ASN A 144 -5.16 -18.51 -16.20
C ASN A 144 -3.65 -18.59 -16.51
N LYS A 145 -2.99 -19.73 -16.27
CA LYS A 145 -1.54 -19.91 -16.47
C LYS A 145 -1.08 -19.76 -17.93
N GLU A 146 -2.00 -19.86 -18.89
CA GLU A 146 -1.71 -19.84 -20.34
C GLU A 146 -2.19 -18.58 -21.06
N LEU A 147 -2.68 -17.57 -20.32
CA LEU A 147 -2.95 -16.22 -20.83
C LEU A 147 -1.71 -15.33 -20.68
#